data_AF-A0A7S0MX84-F1
#
_entry.id   AF-A0A7S0MX84-F1
#
_cell.length_a   1.000
_cell.length_b   1.000
_cell.length_c   1.000
_cell.angle_alpha   90.00
_cell.angle_beta   90.00
_cell.angle_gamma   90.00
#
_symmetry.space_group_name_H-M   'P 1'
#
loop_
_entity.id
_entity.type
_entity.pdbx_description
1 polymer ?
#
loop_
_entity_poly.entity_id
_entity_poly.type
_entity_poly.pdbx_seq_one_letter_code
_entity_poly.pdbx_strand_id
1 'polypeptide(L)'
;FNNLFMSIAEQMGFTLQNTAFSVNMKERLDFSCAIFDKGGQLIANAPHMPVHLGSMGESIRTVIDRNGAQMAPGDVYVLNDPYNGGTHLPDVTVVSPVYDARGE
;
A
#
# COMPACT_ATOMS: atom_id res chain seq x y z
N PHE A 1 11.58 -17.13 0.94
CA PHE A 1 10.45 -16.40 0.33
C PHE A 1 9.90 -15.30 1.23
N ASN A 2 9.43 -15.58 2.45
CA ASN A 2 8.95 -14.52 3.36
C ASN A 2 9.96 -13.38 3.58
N ASN A 3 11.25 -13.69 3.76
CA ASN A 3 12.27 -12.66 3.94
C ASN A 3 12.45 -11.74 2.72
N LEU A 4 12.13 -12.21 1.50
CA LEU A 4 12.24 -11.39 0.29
C LEU A 4 11.11 -10.37 0.22
N PHE A 5 9.86 -10.79 0.43
CA PHE A 5 8.71 -9.88 0.42
C PHE A 5 8.78 -8.86 1.57
N MET A 6 9.22 -9.29 2.76
CA MET A 6 9.47 -8.38 3.87
C MET A 6 10.55 -7.35 3.53
N SER A 7 11.67 -7.80 2.94
CA SER A 7 12.73 -6.87 2.51
C SER A 7 12.22 -5.86 1.48
N ILE A 8 11.37 -6.26 0.53
CA ILE A 8 10.76 -5.33 -0.43
C ILE A 8 9.90 -4.29 0.30
N ALA A 9 9.00 -4.72 1.20
CA ALA A 9 8.15 -3.81 1.95
C ALA A 9 8.96 -2.81 2.81
N GLU A 10 10.05 -3.27 3.43
CA GLU A 10 11.00 -2.41 4.16
C GLU A 10 11.70 -1.41 3.23
N GLN A 11 12.20 -1.84 2.07
CA GLN A 11 12.86 -0.94 1.11
C GLN A 11 11.92 0.12 0.54
N MET A 12 10.64 -0.22 0.32
CA MET A 12 9.61 0.76 -0.01
C MET A 12 9.50 1.84 1.08
N GLY A 13 9.47 1.41 2.35
CA GLY A 13 9.40 2.31 3.50
C GLY A 13 10.63 3.21 3.63
N PHE A 14 11.84 2.67 3.49
CA PHE A 14 13.07 3.47 3.50
C PHE A 14 13.11 4.50 2.37
N THR A 15 12.66 4.11 1.18
CA THR A 15 12.61 5.03 0.03
C THR A 15 11.62 6.16 0.29
N LEU A 16 10.43 5.84 0.79
CA LEU A 16 9.41 6.84 1.13
C LEU A 16 9.91 7.80 2.22
N GLN A 17 10.54 7.28 3.28
CA GLN A 17 11.10 8.11 4.35
C GLN A 17 12.20 9.05 3.84
N ASN A 18 13.13 8.55 3.02
CA ASN A 18 14.28 9.32 2.55
C ASN A 18 13.92 10.39 1.53
N THR A 19 12.80 10.21 0.82
CA THR A 19 12.30 11.15 -0.19
C THR A 19 11.22 12.09 0.34
N ALA A 20 10.68 11.83 1.53
CA ALA A 20 9.66 12.67 2.14
C ALA A 20 10.20 14.04 2.57
N PHE A 21 9.42 15.08 2.29
CA PHE A 21 9.59 16.43 2.87
C PHE A 21 8.81 16.63 4.17
N SER A 22 7.74 15.84 4.39
CA SER A 22 6.90 15.92 5.58
C SER A 22 7.63 15.41 6.81
N VAL A 23 7.65 16.21 7.89
CA VAL A 23 8.19 15.79 9.20
C VAL A 23 7.43 14.58 9.75
N ASN A 24 6.11 14.52 9.55
CA ASN A 24 5.31 13.38 10.02
C ASN A 24 5.76 12.08 9.34
N MET A 25 6.07 12.12 8.05
CA MET A 25 6.55 10.93 7.34
C MET A 25 8.03 10.66 7.64
N LYS A 26 8.88 11.68 7.57
CA LYS A 26 10.34 11.52 7.65
C LYS A 26 10.85 11.19 9.05
N GLU A 27 10.29 11.85 10.07
CA GLU A 27 10.77 11.76 11.45
C GLU A 27 9.82 10.98 12.35
N ARG A 28 8.50 11.17 12.19
CA ARG A 28 7.49 10.43 12.99
C ARG A 28 7.13 9.06 12.41
N LEU A 29 7.62 8.75 11.20
CA LEU A 29 7.36 7.48 10.50
C LEU A 29 5.86 7.18 10.33
N ASP A 30 5.07 8.23 10.16
CA ASP A 30 3.62 8.14 9.99
C ASP A 30 3.27 7.76 8.55
N PHE A 31 3.63 6.53 8.18
CA PHE A 31 3.32 5.92 6.90
C PHE A 31 3.36 4.39 7.02
N SER A 32 2.87 3.69 6.01
CA SER A 32 2.96 2.24 5.93
C SER A 32 3.18 1.80 4.50
N CYS A 33 3.95 0.73 4.34
CA CYS A 33 4.18 0.08 3.06
C CYS A 33 3.86 -1.40 3.21
N ALA A 34 3.10 -1.94 2.27
CA ALA A 34 2.66 -3.32 2.32
C ALA A 34 2.49 -3.90 0.91
N ILE A 35 2.60 -5.21 0.82
CA ILE A 35 2.41 -6.01 -0.38
C ILE A 35 1.20 -6.91 -0.14
N PHE A 36 0.29 -6.94 -1.10
CA PHE A 36 -0.92 -7.74 -1.07
C PHE A 36 -0.95 -8.71 -2.26
N ASP A 37 -1.65 -9.83 -2.10
CA ASP A 37 -1.96 -10.70 -3.22
C ASP A 37 -3.11 -10.13 -4.07
N LYS A 38 -3.41 -10.79 -5.20
CA LYS A 38 -4.50 -10.39 -6.11
C LYS A 38 -5.90 -10.44 -5.49
N GLY A 39 -6.08 -11.11 -4.34
CA GLY A 39 -7.31 -11.16 -3.57
C GLY A 39 -7.35 -10.13 -2.44
N GLY A 40 -6.37 -9.24 -2.36
CA GLY A 40 -6.26 -8.22 -1.31
C GLY A 40 -5.87 -8.78 0.05
N GLN A 41 -5.23 -9.96 0.12
CA GLN A 41 -4.68 -10.51 1.35
C GLN A 41 -3.26 -10.02 1.58
N LEU A 42 -2.92 -9.67 2.82
CA LEU A 42 -1.60 -9.15 3.18
C LEU A 42 -0.53 -10.24 3.02
N ILE A 43 0.52 -9.95 2.25
CA ILE A 43 1.71 -10.80 2.10
C ILE A 43 2.83 -10.34 3.03
N ALA A 44 3.12 -9.04 3.05
CA ALA A 44 4.22 -8.45 3.81
C ALA A 44 3.97 -6.96 4.10
N ASN A 45 4.53 -6.44 5.19
CA ASN A 45 4.46 -5.03 5.55
C ASN A 45 5.73 -4.52 6.22
N ALA A 46 6.03 -3.22 6.05
CA ALA A 46 7.08 -2.55 6.80
C ALA A 46 6.67 -2.39 8.28
N PRO A 47 7.64 -2.38 9.23
CA PRO A 47 7.37 -2.48 10.67
C PRO A 47 6.88 -1.17 11.35
N HIS A 48 6.41 -0.16 10.62
CA HIS A 48 6.38 1.20 11.16
C HIS A 48 5.07 1.65 11.83
N MET A 49 3.89 1.12 11.44
CA MET A 49 2.60 1.49 12.09
C MET A 49 1.55 0.37 11.96
N PRO A 50 1.22 -0.39 13.04
CA PRO A 50 0.23 -1.47 12.99
C PRO A 50 -1.20 -1.00 12.69
N VAL A 51 -1.54 0.25 13.00
CA VAL A 51 -2.91 0.79 12.90
C VAL A 51 -3.43 0.84 11.46
N HIS A 52 -2.54 1.07 10.48
CA HIS A 52 -2.91 1.13 9.07
C HIS A 52 -3.20 -0.24 8.45
N LEU A 53 -2.72 -1.33 9.03
CA LEU A 53 -2.80 -2.64 8.37
C LEU A 53 -4.24 -3.13 8.18
N GLY A 54 -5.11 -2.85 9.15
CA GLY A 54 -6.54 -3.19 9.05
C GLY A 54 -7.25 -2.38 7.97
N SER A 55 -6.99 -1.07 7.89
CA SER A 55 -7.65 -0.17 6.94
C SER A 55 -7.09 -0.31 5.52
N MET A 56 -5.76 -0.51 5.37
CA MET A 56 -5.12 -0.73 4.08
C MET A 56 -5.70 -1.93 3.34
N GLY A 57 -5.98 -3.04 4.03
CA GLY A 57 -6.61 -4.21 3.40
C GLY A 57 -7.97 -3.89 2.76
N GLU A 58 -8.77 -3.05 3.41
CA GLU A 58 -10.06 -2.60 2.88
C GLU A 58 -9.89 -1.65 1.70
N SER A 59 -8.89 -0.77 1.76
CA SER A 59 -8.52 0.10 0.63
C SER A 59 -8.17 -0.71 -0.61
N ILE A 60 -7.36 -1.77 -0.46
CA ILE A 60 -6.95 -2.64 -1.55
C ILE A 60 -8.15 -3.38 -2.15
N ARG A 61 -9.00 -3.98 -1.30
CA ARG A 61 -10.23 -4.65 -1.77
C ARG A 61 -11.16 -3.70 -2.51
N THR A 62 -11.35 -2.49 -2.00
CA THR A 62 -12.15 -1.45 -2.68
C THR A 62 -11.61 -1.14 -4.07
N VAL A 63 -10.28 -0.99 -4.20
CA VAL A 63 -9.64 -0.72 -5.49
C VAL A 63 -9.84 -1.90 -6.45
N ILE A 64 -9.68 -3.14 -5.99
CA ILE A 64 -9.90 -4.36 -6.77
C ILE A 64 -11.37 -4.45 -7.22
N ASP A 65 -12.33 -4.28 -6.31
CA ASP A 65 -13.75 -4.45 -6.60
C ASP A 65 -14.26 -3.41 -7.61
N ARG A 66 -13.77 -2.17 -7.53
CA ARG A 66 -14.21 -1.07 -8.41
C ARG A 66 -13.50 -1.07 -9.77
N ASN A 67 -12.25 -1.53 -9.84
CA ASN A 67 -11.39 -1.30 -11.01
C ASN A 67 -10.79 -2.58 -11.60
N GLY A 68 -10.85 -3.72 -10.91
CA GLY A 68 -10.08 -4.93 -11.26
C GLY A 68 -10.31 -5.45 -12.69
N ALA A 69 -11.50 -5.24 -13.26
CA ALA A 69 -11.81 -5.63 -14.64
C ALA A 69 -11.13 -4.75 -15.72
N GLN A 70 -10.67 -3.56 -15.35
CA GLN A 70 -10.08 -2.57 -16.27
C GLN A 70 -8.64 -2.20 -15.89
N MET A 71 -8.14 -2.76 -14.79
CA MET A 71 -6.82 -2.49 -14.26
C MET A 71 -5.75 -2.95 -15.24
N ALA A 72 -4.74 -2.10 -15.47
CA ALA A 72 -3.68 -2.36 -16.43
C ALA A 72 -2.28 -2.12 -15.84
N PRO A 73 -1.22 -2.70 -16.42
CA PRO A 73 0.15 -2.40 -16.03
C PRO A 73 0.45 -0.89 -16.12
N GLY A 74 0.98 -0.33 -15.03
CA GLY A 74 1.32 1.09 -14.94
C GLY A 74 0.24 1.97 -14.30
N ASP A 75 -0.96 1.43 -14.05
CA ASP A 75 -2.00 2.18 -13.34
C ASP A 75 -1.60 2.47 -11.89
N VAL A 76 -2.15 3.57 -11.36
CA VAL A 76 -2.01 3.96 -9.96
C VAL A 76 -3.35 4.49 -9.47
N TYR A 77 -3.83 3.92 -8.36
CA TYR A 77 -5.08 4.32 -7.72
C TYR A 77 -4.77 5.03 -6.41
N VAL A 78 -5.55 6.07 -6.11
CA VAL A 78 -5.41 6.88 -4.90
C VAL A 78 -6.76 6.97 -4.22
N LEU A 79 -6.78 6.73 -2.91
CA LEU A 79 -7.98 6.85 -2.09
C LEU A 79 -7.67 7.37 -0.70
N ASN A 80 -8.61 8.13 -0.15
CA ASN A 80 -8.57 8.68 1.20
C ASN A 80 -9.95 8.65 1.89
N ASP A 81 -10.89 7.87 1.34
CA ASP A 81 -12.23 7.72 1.90
C ASP A 81 -12.16 6.84 3.17
N PRO A 82 -12.43 7.41 4.37
CA PRO A 82 -12.34 6.64 5.61
C PRO A 82 -13.37 5.50 5.68
N TYR A 83 -14.45 5.57 4.91
CA TYR A 83 -15.45 4.49 4.86
C TYR A 83 -15.02 3.31 3.99
N ASN A 84 -13.94 3.47 3.20
CA ASN A 84 -13.44 2.46 2.26
C ASN A 84 -11.94 2.17 2.48
N GLY A 85 -11.43 2.29 3.72
CA GLY A 85 -10.09 1.82 4.08
C GLY A 85 -9.04 2.86 4.48
N GLY A 86 -9.42 4.12 4.74
CA GLY A 86 -8.60 5.09 5.50
C GLY A 86 -8.92 5.06 7.00
N THR A 87 -8.00 5.49 7.88
CA THR A 87 -8.34 5.65 9.31
C THR A 87 -8.99 7.00 9.59
N HIS A 88 -8.55 8.03 8.85
CA HIS A 88 -9.19 9.34 8.76
C HIS A 88 -8.82 10.04 7.44
N LEU A 89 -9.51 11.14 7.13
CA LEU A 89 -9.38 11.85 5.84
C LEU A 89 -7.95 12.23 5.41
N PRO A 90 -7.03 12.60 6.32
CA PRO A 90 -5.62 12.86 5.97
C PRO A 90 -4.84 11.65 5.44
N ASP A 91 -5.31 10.43 5.67
CA ASP A 91 -4.59 9.23 5.23
C ASP A 91 -4.85 8.99 3.76
N VAL A 92 -3.78 9.06 2.98
CA VAL A 92 -3.83 8.78 1.55
C VAL A 92 -3.18 7.43 1.29
N THR A 93 -3.97 6.49 0.76
CA THR A 93 -3.47 5.22 0.29
C THR A 93 -3.22 5.32 -1.22
N VAL A 94 -2.02 4.89 -1.63
CA VAL A 94 -1.64 4.79 -3.05
C VAL A 94 -1.43 3.31 -3.37
N VAL A 95 -2.13 2.82 -4.39
CA VAL A 95 -2.15 1.41 -4.79
C VAL A 95 -1.69 1.30 -6.22
N SER A 96 -0.65 0.50 -6.48
CA SER A 96 -0.21 0.17 -7.83
C SER A 96 -0.21 -1.35 -8.01
N PRO A 97 -0.97 -1.89 -8.98
CA PRO A 97 -0.93 -3.30 -9.31
C PRO A 97 0.42 -3.68 -9.92
N VAL A 98 0.90 -4.86 -9.59
CA VAL A 98 2.14 -5.41 -10.12
C VAL A 98 1.79 -6.63 -10.97
N TYR A 99 2.23 -6.60 -12.21
CA TYR A 99 2.03 -7.67 -13.17
C TYR A 99 3.35 -8.38 -13.46
N ASP A 100 3.30 -9.68 -13.73
CA ASP A 100 4.46 -10.41 -14.20
C ASP A 100 4.75 -10.14 -15.70
N ALA A 101 5.77 -10.79 -16.25
CA ALA A 101 6.14 -10.63 -17.66
C ALA A 101 5.06 -11.10 -18.66
N ARG A 102 4.05 -11.84 -18.20
CA ARG A 102 2.91 -12.33 -19.00
C ARG A 102 1.71 -11.40 -18.89
N GLY A 103 1.77 -10.38 -18.03
CA GLY A 103 0.67 -9.44 -17.79
C GLY A 103 -0.41 -9.99 -16.86
N GLU A 104 -0.06 -10.96 -16.01
CA GLU A 104 -0.94 -11.54 -14.99
C GLU A 104 -0.75 -10.92 -13.61
#